data_AF-A0A511YFW6-F1
#
_entry.id   AF-A0A511YFW6-F1
#
_cell.length_a   1.000
_cell.length_b   1.000
_cell.length_c   1.000
_cell.angle_alpha   90.00
_cell.angle_beta   90.00
_cell.angle_gamma   90.00
#
_symmetry.space_group_name_H-M   'P 1'
#
loop_
_entity.id
_entity.type
_entity.pdbx_description
1 polymer ?
#
loop_
_entity_poly.entity_id
_entity_poly.type
_entity_poly.pdbx_seq_one_letter_code
_entity_poly.pdbx_strand_id
1 'polypeptide(L)'
;MNTLSLLNNHFKYPFPTLKNPNADLLQEITENDWVDGEYLWLYQQNPDLRKKYKKTKTAHIAAQWFPIAPVERFKPICRLMLWTLYNYDIYEESEPEDIEVVRSQSIAILNGEINAEESTIPLGAMLFSLRQELLQFIPEKSISRFARMINRYFIRLEKEVRYKKNKKFPTIKECIALREDSICLYPFLQLTEVETGIILPEEIHEHPVIRRLQALACHLVTYFNEMQSVVKDEATGSIYYNIVKVIQNERQISL
;
A
#
# COMPACT_ATOMS: atom_id res chain seq x y z
N MET A 1 -26.00 3.15 8.67
CA MET A 1 -25.70 2.82 7.26
C MET A 1 -25.02 1.45 7.22
N ASN A 2 -25.49 0.51 6.40
CA ASN A 2 -24.80 -0.77 6.23
C ASN A 2 -23.80 -0.66 5.07
N THR A 3 -22.55 -0.32 5.40
CA THR A 3 -21.45 -0.16 4.43
C THR A 3 -21.29 -1.37 3.53
N LEU A 4 -21.37 -2.59 4.09
CA LEU A 4 -21.24 -3.83 3.31
C LEU A 4 -22.32 -3.97 2.23
N SER A 5 -23.57 -3.61 2.56
CA SER A 5 -24.67 -3.60 1.60
C SER A 5 -24.42 -2.61 0.47
N LEU A 6 -23.90 -1.41 0.79
CA LEU A 6 -23.56 -0.41 -0.22
C LEU A 6 -22.46 -0.89 -1.16
N LEU A 7 -21.38 -1.44 -0.60
CA LEU A 7 -20.26 -2.00 -1.36
C LEU A 7 -20.74 -3.11 -2.31
N ASN A 8 -21.63 -4.00 -1.87
CA ASN A 8 -22.11 -5.11 -2.70
C ASN A 8 -23.10 -4.69 -3.80
N ASN A 9 -23.95 -3.69 -3.54
CA ASN A 9 -25.05 -3.35 -4.46
C ASN A 9 -24.71 -2.21 -5.42
N HIS A 10 -23.79 -1.31 -5.03
CA HIS A 10 -23.51 -0.08 -5.78
C HIS A 10 -22.12 -0.04 -6.43
N PHE A 11 -21.18 -0.89 -6.02
CA PHE A 11 -19.90 -1.02 -6.72
C PHE A 11 -19.99 -2.13 -7.77
N LYS A 12 -19.90 -1.76 -9.04
CA LYS A 12 -19.93 -2.69 -10.17
C LYS A 12 -18.62 -2.58 -10.94
N TYR A 13 -17.89 -3.69 -11.01
CA TYR A 13 -16.65 -3.78 -11.77
C TYR A 13 -16.88 -4.65 -13.02
N PRO A 14 -16.52 -4.18 -14.22
CA PRO A 14 -16.70 -4.94 -15.46
C PRO A 14 -15.57 -5.97 -15.69
N PHE A 15 -14.81 -6.32 -14.65
CA PHE A 15 -13.66 -7.21 -14.72
C PHE A 15 -13.93 -8.51 -13.96
N PRO A 16 -13.44 -9.65 -14.43
CA PRO A 16 -13.56 -10.90 -13.70
C PRO A 16 -12.77 -10.84 -12.39
N THR A 17 -13.24 -11.56 -11.37
CA THR A 17 -12.47 -11.81 -10.16
C THR A 17 -11.43 -12.88 -10.47
N LEU A 18 -10.16 -12.55 -10.29
CA LEU A 18 -9.04 -13.47 -10.45
C LEU A 18 -8.30 -13.60 -9.11
N LYS A 19 -7.78 -14.78 -8.80
CA LYS A 19 -7.03 -15.02 -7.55
C LYS A 19 -5.89 -15.99 -7.80
N ASN A 20 -4.69 -15.64 -7.35
CA ASN A 20 -3.53 -16.52 -7.42
C ASN A 20 -3.80 -17.83 -6.66
N PRO A 21 -3.60 -19.01 -7.29
CA PRO A 21 -3.84 -20.30 -6.64
C PRO A 21 -2.88 -20.59 -5.48
N ASN A 22 -1.76 -19.88 -5.40
CA ASN A 22 -0.73 -20.05 -4.35
C ASN A 22 -0.98 -19.16 -3.12
N ALA A 23 -2.15 -18.53 -3.00
CA ALA A 23 -2.45 -17.61 -1.91
C ALA A 23 -2.33 -18.26 -0.53
N ASP A 24 -2.85 -19.48 -0.36
CA ASP A 24 -2.78 -20.19 0.93
C ASP A 24 -1.32 -20.53 1.30
N LEU A 25 -0.56 -21.05 0.35
CA LEU A 25 0.87 -21.35 0.53
C LEU A 25 1.67 -20.13 0.98
N LEU A 26 1.54 -19.01 0.27
CA LEU A 26 2.26 -17.79 0.64
C LEU A 26 1.71 -17.13 1.90
N GLN A 27 0.45 -17.37 2.24
CA GLN A 27 -0.12 -16.92 3.51
C GLN A 27 0.47 -17.70 4.70
N GLU A 28 0.71 -19.01 4.55
CA GLU A 28 1.41 -19.80 5.57
C GLU A 28 2.84 -19.30 5.79
N ILE A 29 3.59 -19.03 4.73
CA ILE A 29 4.93 -18.41 4.82
C ILE A 29 4.85 -17.03 5.48
N THR A 30 3.89 -16.21 5.07
CA THR A 30 3.68 -14.88 5.66
C THR A 30 3.47 -14.98 7.17
N GLU A 31 2.70 -15.96 7.62
CA GLU A 31 2.36 -16.12 9.04
C GLU A 31 3.49 -16.74 9.86
N ASN A 32 4.06 -17.83 9.38
CA ASN A 32 4.96 -18.65 10.17
C ASN A 32 6.42 -18.19 10.05
N ASP A 33 6.86 -17.86 8.83
CA ASP A 33 8.26 -17.54 8.58
C ASP A 33 8.53 -16.05 8.80
N TRP A 34 7.59 -15.19 8.39
CA TRP A 34 7.76 -13.73 8.50
C TRP A 34 7.18 -13.18 9.79
N VAL A 35 5.87 -13.29 10.01
CA VAL A 35 5.21 -12.69 11.19
C VAL A 35 5.67 -13.35 12.49
N ASP A 36 5.75 -14.69 12.52
CA ASP A 36 6.13 -15.45 13.71
C ASP A 36 7.65 -15.74 13.79
N GLY A 37 8.40 -15.44 12.73
CA GLY A 37 9.84 -15.66 12.62
C GLY A 37 10.62 -14.36 12.44
N GLU A 38 10.99 -14.05 11.20
CA GLU A 38 11.89 -12.96 10.79
C GLU A 38 11.52 -11.60 11.43
N TYR A 39 10.22 -11.31 11.55
CA TYR A 39 9.68 -10.04 12.02
C TYR A 39 8.98 -10.12 13.37
N LEU A 40 9.14 -11.23 14.11
CA LEU A 40 8.50 -11.43 15.41
C LEU A 40 8.83 -10.28 16.38
N TRP A 41 10.04 -9.74 16.30
CA TRP A 41 10.51 -8.65 17.15
C TRP A 41 9.66 -7.38 17.04
N LEU A 42 9.04 -7.11 15.87
CA LEU A 42 8.15 -5.95 15.67
C LEU A 42 6.87 -6.02 16.53
N TYR A 43 6.53 -7.21 17.04
CA TYR A 43 5.28 -7.45 17.77
C TYR A 43 5.47 -7.75 19.25
N GLN A 44 6.71 -7.80 19.75
CA GLN A 44 6.98 -8.22 21.13
C GLN A 44 6.22 -7.37 22.17
N GLN A 45 6.05 -6.07 21.86
CA GLN A 45 5.33 -5.13 22.73
C GLN A 45 3.83 -5.05 22.43
N ASN A 46 3.34 -5.71 21.37
CA ASN A 46 1.93 -5.65 20.95
C ASN A 46 1.45 -6.98 20.33
N PRO A 47 1.13 -8.00 21.17
CA PRO A 47 0.68 -9.30 20.68
C PRO A 47 -0.68 -9.25 19.96
N ASP A 48 -1.53 -8.27 20.26
CA ASP A 48 -2.80 -8.08 19.55
C ASP A 48 -2.58 -7.61 18.11
N LEU A 49 -1.54 -6.79 17.87
CA LEU A 49 -1.14 -6.40 16.51
C LEU A 49 -0.72 -7.61 15.68
N ARG A 50 0.07 -8.53 16.26
CA ARG A 50 0.43 -9.80 15.62
C ARG A 50 -0.80 -10.59 15.20
N LYS A 51 -1.77 -10.75 16.12
CA LYS A 51 -3.03 -11.45 15.84
C LYS A 51 -3.85 -10.75 14.74
N LYS A 52 -3.92 -9.42 14.76
CA LYS A 52 -4.55 -8.62 13.69
C LYS A 52 -3.92 -8.94 12.34
N TYR A 53 -2.60 -9.00 12.25
CA TYR A 53 -1.89 -9.14 10.98
C TYR A 53 -2.09 -10.52 10.35
N LYS A 54 -2.04 -11.59 11.16
CA LYS A 54 -2.39 -12.95 10.71
C LYS A 54 -3.85 -13.02 10.23
N LYS A 55 -4.75 -12.25 10.85
CA LYS A 55 -6.17 -12.18 10.45
C LYS A 55 -6.40 -11.36 9.18
N THR A 56 -5.56 -10.37 8.87
CA THR A 56 -5.69 -9.54 7.66
C THR A 56 -5.44 -10.32 6.38
N LYS A 57 -4.67 -11.41 6.45
CA LYS A 57 -4.46 -12.34 5.32
C LYS A 57 -3.87 -11.62 4.08
N THR A 58 -2.77 -10.90 4.27
CA THR A 58 -2.15 -10.02 3.25
C THR A 58 -1.77 -10.75 1.96
N ALA A 59 -1.35 -12.01 2.00
CA ALA A 59 -1.07 -12.77 0.79
C ALA A 59 -2.34 -13.01 -0.05
N HIS A 60 -3.51 -13.17 0.59
CA HIS A 60 -4.78 -13.26 -0.14
C HIS A 60 -5.20 -11.94 -0.80
N ILE A 61 -4.85 -10.79 -0.20
CA ILE A 61 -5.08 -9.48 -0.82
C ILE A 61 -4.18 -9.35 -2.06
N ALA A 62 -2.88 -9.61 -1.90
CA ALA A 62 -1.92 -9.58 -3.00
C ALA A 62 -2.29 -10.54 -4.15
N ALA A 63 -2.89 -11.69 -3.81
CA ALA A 63 -3.29 -12.71 -4.79
C ALA A 63 -4.39 -12.24 -5.75
N GLN A 64 -5.18 -11.24 -5.38
CA GLN A 64 -6.18 -10.63 -6.26
C GLN A 64 -5.54 -9.65 -7.26
N TRP A 65 -4.38 -9.09 -6.90
CA TRP A 65 -3.67 -8.10 -7.71
C TRP A 65 -2.66 -8.76 -8.65
N PHE A 66 -2.13 -9.92 -8.27
CA PHE A 66 -1.16 -10.71 -9.02
C PHE A 66 -1.66 -12.15 -9.23
N PRO A 67 -2.77 -12.32 -9.98
CA PRO A 67 -3.48 -13.60 -10.05
C PRO A 67 -2.76 -14.70 -10.84
N ILE A 68 -1.79 -14.37 -11.69
CA ILE A 68 -1.11 -15.34 -12.57
C ILE A 68 0.40 -15.46 -12.28
N ALA A 69 0.94 -14.66 -11.36
CA ALA A 69 2.34 -14.73 -10.97
C ALA A 69 2.72 -16.12 -10.42
N PRO A 70 3.79 -16.77 -10.93
CA PRO A 70 4.33 -17.99 -10.32
C PRO A 70 4.78 -17.77 -8.87
N VAL A 71 4.81 -18.82 -8.06
CA VAL A 71 5.08 -18.73 -6.61
C VAL A 71 6.31 -17.90 -6.26
N GLU A 72 7.43 -18.12 -6.95
CA GLU A 72 8.70 -17.41 -6.68
C GLU A 72 8.61 -15.91 -6.99
N ARG A 73 7.81 -15.54 -7.98
CA ARG A 73 7.59 -14.15 -8.39
C ARG A 73 6.52 -13.47 -7.54
N PHE A 74 5.58 -14.25 -7.01
CA PHE A 74 4.51 -13.76 -6.16
C PHE A 74 4.97 -13.51 -4.72
N LYS A 75 5.95 -14.27 -4.22
CA LYS A 75 6.56 -14.10 -2.89
C LYS A 75 6.99 -12.67 -2.56
N PRO A 76 7.80 -11.97 -3.36
CA PRO A 76 8.15 -10.57 -3.07
C PRO A 76 6.94 -9.63 -3.05
N ILE A 77 5.90 -9.90 -3.84
CA ILE A 77 4.66 -9.10 -3.82
C ILE A 77 3.92 -9.28 -2.50
N CYS A 78 3.86 -10.50 -1.96
CA CYS A 78 3.29 -10.76 -0.63
C CYS A 78 4.09 -10.04 0.46
N ARG A 79 5.42 -10.01 0.36
CA ARG A 79 6.27 -9.25 1.29
C ARG A 79 5.99 -7.76 1.21
N LEU A 80 5.86 -7.20 0.01
CA LEU A 80 5.47 -5.79 -0.17
C LEU A 80 4.07 -5.51 0.43
N MET A 81 3.10 -6.39 0.23
CA MET A 81 1.76 -6.23 0.83
C MET A 81 1.82 -6.24 2.37
N LEU A 82 2.61 -7.14 2.96
CA LEU A 82 2.87 -7.13 4.40
C LEU A 82 3.55 -5.82 4.83
N TRP A 83 4.57 -5.38 4.10
CA TRP A 83 5.25 -4.10 4.33
C TRP A 83 4.26 -2.92 4.34
N THR A 84 3.32 -2.85 3.38
CA THR A 84 2.35 -1.75 3.34
C THR A 84 1.42 -1.73 4.54
N LEU A 85 1.02 -2.90 5.06
CA LEU A 85 0.19 -2.99 6.26
C LEU A 85 0.93 -2.44 7.49
N TYR A 86 2.19 -2.84 7.69
CA TYR A 86 3.03 -2.31 8.76
C TYR A 86 3.25 -0.82 8.61
N ASN A 87 3.66 -0.39 7.41
CA ASN A 87 4.00 1.00 7.16
C ASN A 87 2.80 1.91 7.43
N TYR A 88 1.60 1.49 7.04
CA TYR A 88 0.39 2.24 7.32
C TYR A 88 0.12 2.33 8.83
N ASP A 89 0.11 1.20 9.55
CA ASP A 89 -0.24 1.19 10.98
C ASP A 89 0.80 1.91 11.86
N ILE A 90 2.10 1.87 11.53
CA ILE A 90 3.16 2.55 12.29
C ILE A 90 3.09 4.06 12.07
N TYR A 91 2.92 4.50 10.81
CA TYR A 91 3.12 5.89 10.44
C TYR A 91 1.83 6.71 10.30
N GLU A 92 0.65 6.10 10.39
CA GLU A 92 -0.63 6.84 10.40
C GLU A 92 -0.74 7.84 11.58
N GLU A 93 -0.10 7.55 12.72
CA GLU A 93 -0.12 8.39 13.93
C GLU A 93 1.26 8.98 14.29
N SER A 94 2.27 8.81 13.44
CA SER A 94 3.63 9.30 13.68
C SER A 94 3.77 10.80 13.46
N GLU A 95 4.86 11.38 13.96
CA GLU A 95 5.18 12.79 13.67
C GLU A 95 5.70 12.95 12.22
N PRO A 96 5.43 14.08 11.54
CA PRO A 96 5.90 14.31 10.17
C PRO A 96 7.42 14.16 10.00
N GLU A 97 8.19 14.55 11.02
CA GLU A 97 9.65 14.43 11.03
C GLU A 97 10.12 12.97 10.98
N ASP A 98 9.36 12.04 11.58
CA ASP A 98 9.67 10.61 11.54
C ASP A 98 9.43 10.03 10.13
N ILE A 99 8.47 10.57 9.40
CA ILE A 99 8.13 10.14 8.03
C ILE A 99 9.28 10.44 7.07
N GLU A 100 9.99 11.56 7.25
CA GLU A 100 11.08 11.95 6.35
C GLU A 100 12.29 11.01 6.46
N VAL A 101 12.63 10.57 7.68
CA VAL A 101 13.70 9.59 7.92
C VAL A 101 13.33 8.26 7.27
N VAL A 102 12.09 7.81 7.46
CA VAL A 102 11.58 6.56 6.92
C VAL A 102 11.54 6.60 5.40
N ARG A 103 11.05 7.69 4.82
CA ARG A 103 11.06 7.92 3.38
C ARG A 103 12.48 7.81 2.85
N SER A 104 13.40 8.62 3.38
CA SER A 104 14.77 8.71 2.86
C SER A 104 15.49 7.36 2.90
N GLN A 105 15.42 6.65 4.02
CA GLN A 105 16.06 5.32 4.12
C GLN A 105 15.34 4.27 3.29
N SER A 106 14.01 4.29 3.20
CA SER A 106 13.27 3.36 2.33
C SER A 106 13.71 3.53 0.87
N ILE A 107 13.88 4.76 0.39
CA ILE A 107 14.33 5.03 -0.97
C ILE A 107 15.79 4.63 -1.17
N ALA A 108 16.67 4.95 -0.21
CA ALA A 108 18.08 4.57 -0.27
C ALA A 108 18.24 3.04 -0.35
N ILE A 109 17.53 2.28 0.48
CA ILE A 109 17.53 0.80 0.44
C ILE A 109 17.03 0.32 -0.93
N LEU A 110 15.90 0.84 -1.41
CA LEU A 110 15.31 0.40 -2.67
C LEU A 110 16.15 0.78 -3.90
N ASN A 111 16.97 1.81 -3.82
CA ASN A 111 17.95 2.16 -4.85
C ASN A 111 19.28 1.41 -4.69
N GLY A 112 19.48 0.67 -3.59
CA GLY A 112 20.73 -0.04 -3.31
C GLY A 112 21.86 0.86 -2.80
N GLU A 113 21.52 2.04 -2.27
CA GLU A 113 22.46 3.01 -1.71
C GLU A 113 22.91 2.62 -0.30
N ILE A 114 22.06 1.93 0.46
CA ILE A 114 22.36 1.39 1.80
C ILE A 114 21.81 -0.04 1.95
N ASN A 115 22.38 -0.80 2.88
CA ASN A 115 21.95 -2.16 3.24
C ASN A 115 21.04 -2.21 4.48
N ALA A 116 20.73 -3.42 4.96
CA ALA A 116 19.86 -3.63 6.12
C ALA A 116 20.53 -3.19 7.43
N GLU A 117 21.84 -3.38 7.56
CA GLU A 117 22.62 -3.05 8.76
C GLU A 117 22.82 -1.55 8.96
N GLU A 118 22.87 -0.80 7.85
CA GLU A 118 22.96 0.67 7.82
C GLU A 118 21.62 1.36 8.09
N SER A 119 20.50 0.63 7.89
CA SER A 119 19.16 1.14 8.10
C SER A 119 18.81 1.24 9.59
N THR A 120 18.30 2.40 10.00
CA THR A 120 17.78 2.61 11.36
C THR A 120 16.26 2.50 11.43
N ILE A 121 15.57 2.31 10.30
CA ILE A 121 14.11 2.21 10.26
C ILE A 121 13.63 0.78 10.56
N PRO A 122 12.48 0.61 11.24
CA PRO A 122 12.02 -0.72 11.66
C PRO A 122 11.82 -1.73 10.52
N LEU A 123 11.45 -1.25 9.33
CA LEU A 123 11.19 -2.08 8.16
C LEU A 123 12.37 -2.18 7.19
N GLY A 124 13.57 -1.75 7.61
CA GLY A 124 14.77 -1.74 6.77
C GLY A 124 15.15 -3.11 6.21
N ALA A 125 15.26 -4.11 7.08
CA ALA A 125 15.58 -5.48 6.69
C ALA A 125 14.54 -6.10 5.74
N MET A 126 13.26 -5.76 5.94
CA MET A 126 12.17 -6.22 5.06
C MET A 126 12.26 -5.60 3.67
N LEU A 127 12.53 -4.29 3.57
CA LEU A 127 12.74 -3.60 2.29
C LEU A 127 13.99 -4.08 1.57
N PHE A 128 15.07 -4.34 2.32
CA PHE A 128 16.30 -4.88 1.75
C PHE A 128 16.05 -6.26 1.14
N SER A 129 15.39 -7.16 1.89
CA SER A 129 15.01 -8.50 1.40
C SER A 129 14.08 -8.41 0.19
N LEU A 130 13.09 -7.51 0.22
CA LEU A 130 12.22 -7.25 -0.93
C LEU A 130 13.00 -6.84 -2.17
N ARG A 131 13.97 -5.91 -2.05
CA ARG A 131 14.81 -5.50 -3.18
C ARG A 131 15.60 -6.69 -3.75
N GLN A 132 16.23 -7.48 -2.89
CA GLN A 132 17.01 -8.65 -3.33
C GLN A 132 16.13 -9.69 -4.05
N GLU A 133 14.92 -9.94 -3.55
CA GLU A 133 13.96 -10.84 -4.18
C GLU A 133 13.49 -10.30 -5.54
N LEU A 134 13.18 -8.99 -5.64
CA LEU A 134 12.75 -8.37 -6.89
C LEU A 134 13.85 -8.35 -7.97
N LEU A 135 15.11 -8.13 -7.60
CA LEU A 135 16.26 -8.12 -8.52
C LEU A 135 16.46 -9.46 -9.26
N GLN A 136 15.88 -10.55 -8.76
CA GLN A 136 15.91 -11.85 -9.45
C GLN A 136 14.99 -11.90 -10.68
N PHE A 137 14.01 -10.99 -10.79
CA PHE A 137 12.96 -11.06 -11.80
C PHE A 137 12.85 -9.81 -12.68
N ILE A 138 13.25 -8.65 -12.17
CA ILE A 138 13.16 -7.37 -12.87
C ILE A 138 14.48 -6.60 -12.77
N PRO A 139 14.82 -5.79 -13.79
CA PRO A 139 16.06 -5.02 -13.79
C PRO A 139 16.00 -3.90 -12.76
N GLU A 140 17.18 -3.40 -12.38
CA GLU A 140 17.34 -2.30 -11.43
C GLU A 140 16.54 -1.05 -11.83
N LYS A 141 16.44 -0.74 -13.13
CA LYS A 141 15.62 0.37 -13.63
C LYS A 141 14.14 0.23 -13.23
N SER A 142 13.60 -0.98 -13.23
CA SER A 142 12.22 -1.25 -12.78
C SER A 142 12.07 -1.00 -11.28
N ILE A 143 13.08 -1.39 -10.49
CA ILE A 143 13.11 -1.12 -9.05
C ILE A 143 13.22 0.39 -8.79
N SER A 144 14.01 1.13 -9.55
CA SER A 144 14.07 2.59 -9.45
C SER A 144 12.70 3.23 -9.73
N ARG A 145 11.92 2.72 -10.70
CA ARG A 145 10.55 3.19 -10.93
C ARG A 145 9.63 2.90 -9.75
N PHE A 146 9.71 1.68 -9.20
CA PHE A 146 8.99 1.29 -7.99
C PHE A 146 9.36 2.20 -6.80
N ALA A 147 10.66 2.46 -6.58
CA ALA A 147 11.15 3.37 -5.54
C ALA A 147 10.62 4.79 -5.71
N ARG A 148 10.55 5.32 -6.94
CA ARG A 148 9.90 6.63 -7.22
C ARG A 148 8.44 6.66 -6.76
N MET A 149 7.70 5.54 -6.89
CA MET A 149 6.31 5.46 -6.44
C MET A 149 6.19 5.33 -4.92
N ILE A 150 7.11 4.61 -4.26
CA ILE A 150 7.21 4.60 -2.79
C ILE A 150 7.50 6.01 -2.26
N ASN A 151 8.39 6.76 -2.93
CA ASN A 151 8.70 8.14 -2.58
C ASN A 151 7.46 9.04 -2.71
N ARG A 152 6.72 8.89 -3.82
CA ARG A 152 5.46 9.62 -4.05
C ARG A 152 4.43 9.33 -2.96
N TYR A 153 4.32 8.08 -2.52
CA TYR A 153 3.46 7.68 -1.41
C TYR A 153 3.84 8.38 -0.10
N PHE A 154 5.12 8.34 0.31
CA PHE A 154 5.54 8.96 1.57
C PHE A 154 5.34 10.48 1.61
N ILE A 155 5.62 11.18 0.51
CA ILE A 155 5.35 12.64 0.39
C ILE A 155 3.86 12.95 0.63
N ARG A 156 2.97 11.99 0.36
CA ARG A 156 1.52 12.17 0.46
C ARG A 156 0.99 11.69 1.80
N LEU A 157 1.62 10.67 2.38
CA LEU A 157 1.40 10.27 3.77
C LEU A 157 1.76 11.41 4.74
N GLU A 158 2.87 12.10 4.52
CA GLU A 158 3.27 13.26 5.35
C GLU A 158 2.18 14.35 5.34
N LYS A 159 1.61 14.64 4.17
CA LYS A 159 0.49 15.58 4.04
C LYS A 159 -0.76 15.08 4.75
N GLU A 160 -1.09 13.80 4.61
CA GLU A 160 -2.22 13.15 5.29
C GLU A 160 -2.14 13.31 6.81
N VAL A 161 -0.99 12.98 7.39
CA VAL A 161 -0.72 13.14 8.83
C VAL A 161 -0.89 14.59 9.26
N ARG A 162 -0.38 15.56 8.49
CA ARG A 162 -0.58 16.99 8.78
C ARG A 162 -2.07 17.40 8.78
N TYR A 163 -2.90 16.88 7.87
CA TYR A 163 -4.36 17.16 7.88
C TYR A 163 -5.05 16.54 9.09
N LYS A 164 -4.73 15.28 9.41
CA LYS A 164 -5.25 14.55 10.57
C LYS A 164 -4.90 15.25 11.87
N LYS A 165 -3.61 15.59 12.08
CA LYS A 165 -3.11 16.29 13.28
C LYS A 165 -3.78 17.66 13.49
N ASN A 166 -3.92 18.43 12.40
CA ASN A 166 -4.56 19.75 12.46
C ASN A 166 -6.09 19.70 12.44
N LYS A 167 -6.70 18.51 12.38
CA LYS A 167 -8.16 18.32 12.30
C LYS A 167 -8.80 19.17 11.21
N LYS A 168 -8.15 19.24 10.06
CA LYS A 168 -8.56 20.08 8.93
C LYS A 168 -9.03 19.22 7.77
N PHE A 169 -10.15 19.60 7.17
CA PHE A 169 -10.58 19.01 5.90
C PHE A 169 -9.84 19.69 4.73
N PRO A 170 -9.22 18.91 3.81
CA PRO A 170 -8.89 19.41 2.48
C PRO A 170 -10.18 19.69 1.67
N THR A 171 -10.06 20.33 0.52
CA THR A 171 -11.16 20.35 -0.46
C THR A 171 -11.38 18.95 -1.06
N ILE A 172 -12.54 18.68 -1.65
CA ILE A 172 -12.84 17.41 -2.34
C ILE A 172 -11.78 17.11 -3.40
N LYS A 173 -11.42 18.12 -4.21
CA LYS A 173 -10.44 17.99 -5.29
C LYS A 173 -9.05 17.65 -4.74
N GLU A 174 -8.61 18.34 -3.70
CA GLU A 174 -7.34 18.06 -3.04
C GLU A 174 -7.32 16.67 -2.41
N CYS A 175 -8.41 16.28 -1.72
CA CYS A 175 -8.52 14.98 -1.07
C CYS A 175 -8.38 13.84 -2.08
N ILE A 176 -9.10 13.89 -3.21
CA ILE A 176 -9.00 12.87 -4.26
C ILE A 176 -7.55 12.78 -4.78
N ALA A 177 -6.93 13.92 -5.11
CA ALA A 177 -5.57 13.96 -5.64
C ALA A 177 -4.52 13.43 -4.65
N LEU A 178 -4.75 13.66 -3.35
CA LEU A 178 -3.88 13.18 -2.30
C LEU A 178 -4.06 11.67 -2.04
N ARG A 179 -5.30 11.19 -2.02
CA ARG A 179 -5.65 9.78 -1.81
C ARG A 179 -5.24 8.88 -2.97
N GLU A 180 -5.19 9.41 -4.20
CA GLU A 180 -4.64 8.71 -5.37
C GLU A 180 -3.22 8.16 -5.08
N ASP A 181 -2.44 8.89 -4.29
CA ASP A 181 -1.06 8.54 -3.96
C ASP A 181 -0.97 7.79 -2.62
N SER A 182 -1.72 8.23 -1.59
CA SER A 182 -1.61 7.65 -0.24
C SER A 182 -2.29 6.28 -0.09
N ILE A 183 -3.11 5.85 -1.06
CA ILE A 183 -3.63 4.47 -1.13
C ILE A 183 -2.54 3.42 -1.43
N CYS A 184 -1.34 3.87 -1.83
CA CYS A 184 -0.16 3.01 -2.06
C CYS A 184 -0.35 1.91 -3.12
N LEU A 185 -1.19 2.13 -4.14
CA LEU A 185 -1.36 1.17 -5.24
C LEU A 185 -0.29 1.34 -6.35
N TYR A 186 0.15 2.56 -6.61
CA TYR A 186 1.16 2.84 -7.64
C TYR A 186 2.42 1.96 -7.58
N PRO A 187 3.03 1.70 -6.39
CA PRO A 187 4.17 0.81 -6.30
C PRO A 187 3.91 -0.59 -6.86
N PHE A 188 2.73 -1.18 -6.60
CA PHE A 188 2.35 -2.48 -7.14
C PHE A 188 2.16 -2.45 -8.65
N LEU A 189 1.60 -1.37 -9.20
CA LEU A 189 1.43 -1.23 -10.65
C LEU A 189 2.78 -1.20 -11.39
N GLN A 190 3.84 -0.71 -10.75
CA GLN A 190 5.21 -0.75 -11.31
C GLN A 190 5.80 -2.17 -11.29
N LEU A 191 5.26 -3.08 -10.48
CA LEU A 191 5.72 -4.46 -10.37
C LEU A 191 4.95 -5.43 -11.26
N THR A 192 4.07 -4.97 -12.14
CA THR A 192 3.37 -5.80 -13.14
C THR A 192 4.32 -6.60 -14.04
N GLU A 193 5.55 -6.11 -14.23
CA GLU A 193 6.63 -6.82 -14.95
C GLU A 193 7.09 -8.08 -14.22
N VAL A 194 6.95 -8.15 -12.88
CA VAL A 194 7.24 -9.35 -12.09
C VAL A 194 6.27 -10.47 -12.47
N GLU A 195 4.97 -10.17 -12.53
CA GLU A 195 3.94 -11.14 -12.92
C GLU A 195 4.09 -11.58 -14.37
N THR A 196 4.15 -10.61 -15.29
CA THR A 196 4.12 -10.88 -16.73
C THR A 196 5.44 -11.44 -17.26
N GLY A 197 6.55 -11.15 -16.57
CA GLY A 197 7.90 -11.44 -17.05
C GLY A 197 8.32 -10.66 -18.27
N ILE A 198 7.56 -9.63 -18.64
CA ILE A 198 7.82 -8.76 -19.78
C ILE A 198 8.29 -7.42 -19.21
N ILE A 199 9.53 -7.04 -19.49
CA ILE A 199 10.05 -5.72 -19.15
C ILE A 199 9.57 -4.74 -20.22
N LEU A 200 8.82 -3.71 -19.80
CA LEU A 200 8.33 -2.71 -20.72
C LEU A 200 9.35 -1.56 -20.88
N PRO A 201 9.47 -0.99 -22.09
CA PRO A 201 10.24 0.24 -22.30
C PRO A 201 9.72 1.41 -21.46
N GLU A 202 10.58 2.39 -21.15
CA GLU A 202 10.19 3.51 -20.29
C GLU A 202 9.10 4.36 -20.94
N GLU A 203 9.15 4.50 -22.27
CA GLU A 203 8.19 5.28 -23.05
C GLU A 203 6.75 4.74 -22.90
N ILE A 204 6.59 3.43 -22.66
CA ILE A 204 5.27 2.83 -22.38
C ILE A 204 4.79 3.20 -20.98
N HIS A 205 5.68 3.13 -19.98
CA HIS A 205 5.36 3.56 -18.60
C HIS A 205 4.98 5.04 -18.55
N GLU A 206 5.66 5.88 -19.33
CA GLU A 206 5.42 7.32 -19.40
C GLU A 206 4.24 7.70 -20.29
N HIS A 207 3.75 6.77 -21.12
CA HIS A 207 2.69 7.04 -22.07
C HIS A 207 1.42 7.58 -21.35
N PRO A 208 0.83 8.70 -21.80
CA PRO A 208 -0.28 9.35 -21.11
C PRO A 208 -1.47 8.42 -20.84
N VAL A 209 -1.76 7.50 -21.75
CA VAL A 209 -2.84 6.51 -21.59
C VAL A 209 -2.54 5.53 -20.45
N ILE A 210 -1.30 5.04 -20.35
CA ILE A 210 -0.90 4.11 -19.28
C ILE A 210 -0.97 4.81 -17.93
N ARG A 211 -0.43 6.04 -17.82
CA ARG A 211 -0.53 6.85 -16.61
C ARG A 211 -1.99 7.11 -16.21
N ARG A 212 -2.87 7.39 -17.19
CA ARG A 212 -4.30 7.58 -16.92
C ARG A 212 -4.97 6.30 -16.42
N LEU A 213 -4.64 5.14 -16.99
CA LEU A 213 -5.15 3.84 -16.52
C LEU A 213 -4.70 3.56 -15.08
N GLN A 214 -3.44 3.83 -14.75
CA GLN A 214 -2.93 3.67 -13.37
C GLN A 214 -3.67 4.58 -12.39
N ALA A 215 -3.87 5.85 -12.72
CA ALA A 215 -4.63 6.78 -11.88
C ALA A 215 -6.09 6.33 -11.68
N LEU A 216 -6.74 5.82 -12.73
CA LEU A 216 -8.09 5.27 -12.64
C LEU A 216 -8.14 4.02 -11.75
N ALA A 217 -7.16 3.13 -11.85
CA ALA A 217 -7.04 1.97 -10.97
C ALA A 217 -6.89 2.39 -9.50
N CYS A 218 -6.05 3.40 -9.22
CA CYS A 218 -5.93 3.97 -7.87
C CYS A 218 -7.27 4.52 -7.39
N HIS A 219 -7.99 5.30 -8.20
CA HIS A 219 -9.30 5.84 -7.82
C HIS A 219 -10.32 4.75 -7.49
N LEU A 220 -10.37 3.66 -8.25
CA LEU A 220 -11.29 2.55 -7.98
C LEU A 220 -11.03 1.95 -6.59
N VAL A 221 -9.77 1.65 -6.26
CA VAL A 221 -9.38 1.11 -4.95
C VAL A 221 -9.62 2.13 -3.84
N THR A 222 -9.25 3.39 -4.07
CA THR A 222 -9.48 4.49 -3.12
C THR A 222 -10.96 4.58 -2.77
N TYR A 223 -11.86 4.79 -3.73
CA TYR A 223 -13.29 5.01 -3.43
C TYR A 223 -13.95 3.83 -2.72
N PHE A 224 -13.54 2.60 -3.03
CA PHE A 224 -13.98 1.43 -2.28
C PHE A 224 -13.49 1.49 -0.83
N ASN A 225 -12.21 1.80 -0.62
CA ASN A 225 -11.60 1.92 0.69
C ASN A 225 -12.24 3.02 1.54
N GLU A 226 -12.52 4.20 0.97
CA GLU A 226 -13.17 5.32 1.68
C GLU A 226 -14.52 4.94 2.27
N MET A 227 -15.33 4.23 1.48
CA MET A 227 -16.63 3.74 1.92
C MET A 227 -16.47 2.68 3.00
N GLN A 228 -15.53 1.74 2.82
CA GLN A 228 -15.25 0.67 3.78
C GLN A 228 -14.75 1.22 5.12
N SER A 229 -13.89 2.24 5.11
CA SER A 229 -13.24 2.78 6.30
C SER A 229 -14.05 3.83 7.04
N VAL A 230 -15.06 4.46 6.42
CA VAL A 230 -15.74 5.65 6.99
C VAL A 230 -16.23 5.46 8.42
N VAL A 231 -16.82 4.31 8.76
CA VAL A 231 -17.32 4.02 10.12
C VAL A 231 -16.16 3.84 11.12
N LYS A 232 -15.05 3.24 10.67
CA LYS A 232 -13.83 3.13 11.47
C LYS A 232 -13.27 4.52 11.75
N ASP A 233 -13.17 5.34 10.71
CA ASP A 233 -12.57 6.68 10.77
C ASP A 233 -13.41 7.62 11.67
N GLU A 234 -14.75 7.47 11.67
CA GLU A 234 -15.64 8.15 12.63
C GLU A 234 -15.38 7.71 14.07
N ALA A 235 -15.25 6.40 14.31
CA ALA A 235 -15.02 5.85 15.64
C ALA A 235 -13.65 6.22 16.22
N THR A 236 -12.62 6.37 15.38
CA THR A 236 -11.27 6.74 15.81
C THR A 236 -11.00 8.25 15.78
N GLY A 237 -11.95 9.05 15.29
CA GLY A 237 -11.76 10.49 15.12
C GLY A 237 -10.82 10.87 13.96
N SER A 238 -10.51 9.92 13.08
CA SER A 238 -9.62 10.06 11.91
C SER A 238 -10.37 10.45 10.64
N ILE A 239 -11.54 11.08 10.77
CA ILE A 239 -12.43 11.47 9.66
C ILE A 239 -11.80 12.48 8.69
N TYR A 240 -10.81 13.24 9.17
CA TYR A 240 -10.07 14.20 8.36
C TYR A 240 -9.27 13.38 7.36
N TYR A 241 -9.51 13.62 6.07
CA TYR A 241 -8.93 12.93 4.91
C TYR A 241 -9.73 11.76 4.31
N ASN A 242 -10.84 11.33 4.92
CA ASN A 242 -11.76 10.41 4.27
C ASN A 242 -12.64 11.17 3.25
N ILE A 243 -12.69 10.72 1.99
CA ILE A 243 -13.38 11.45 0.91
C ILE A 243 -14.87 11.62 1.20
N VAL A 244 -15.53 10.61 1.79
CA VAL A 244 -16.96 10.69 2.16
C VAL A 244 -17.19 11.83 3.15
N LYS A 245 -16.34 11.91 4.17
CA LYS A 245 -16.41 12.94 5.22
C LYS A 245 -16.03 14.32 4.69
N VAL A 246 -15.07 14.39 3.77
CA VAL A 246 -14.69 15.63 3.09
C VAL A 246 -15.84 16.15 2.22
N ILE A 247 -16.52 15.29 1.48
CA ILE A 247 -17.72 15.67 0.69
C ILE A 247 -18.82 16.18 1.61
N GLN A 248 -19.11 15.47 2.71
CA GLN A 248 -20.08 15.91 3.70
C GLN A 248 -19.73 17.28 4.28
N ASN A 249 -18.46 17.52 4.63
CA ASN A 249 -18.00 18.79 5.18
C ASN A 249 -18.03 19.93 4.15
N GLU A 250 -17.57 19.71 2.92
CA GLU A 250 -17.52 20.78 1.91
C GLU A 250 -18.91 21.13 1.37
N ARG A 251 -19.79 20.14 1.20
CA ARG A 251 -21.14 20.33 0.64
C ARG A 251 -22.24 20.50 1.67
N GLN A 252 -21.94 20.33 2.96
CA GLN A 252 -22.90 20.43 4.06
C GLN A 252 -24.10 19.50 3.88
N ILE A 253 -23.84 18.23 3.55
CA ILE A 253 -24.88 17.20 3.33
C ILE A 253 -24.81 16.09 4.38
N SER A 254 -25.92 15.37 4.58
CA SER A 254 -25.93 14.17 5.41
C SER A 254 -25.09 13.04 4.78
N LEU A 255 -24.73 12.06 5.63
CA LEU A 255 -24.08 10.83 5.18
C LEU A 255 -25.04 9.98 4.36
#